data_AF-A0A258NRF7-F1
#
_entry.id   AF-A0A258NRF7-F1
#
_cell.length_a   1.000
_cell.length_b   1.000
_cell.length_c   1.000
_cell.angle_alpha   90.00
_cell.angle_beta   90.00
_cell.angle_gamma   90.00
#
_symmetry.space_group_name_H-M   'P 1'
#
loop_
_entity.id
_entity.type
_entity.pdbx_description
1 polymer ?
#
loop_
_entity_poly.entity_id
_entity_poly.type
_entity_poly.pdbx_seq_one_letter_code
_entity_poly.pdbx_strand_id
1 'polypeptide(L)'
;ILGVYFNVGINSYLIDAIIGLSVVYKALDNIGAFQRWLGFQPNTKIATLVFGLFHGFGLATKIQEYGISPDGLLPNLLAFNVGVEIGQLLALAVILIGMSYWRRTPSFIRHAYTANVAMMSAGFILVGMQLTGYFVS
;
A
#
# COMPACT_ATOMS: atom_id res chain seq x y z
N ILE A 1 9.18 6.67 -12.41
CA ILE A 1 10.11 7.18 -13.45
C ILE A 1 10.95 8.34 -12.91
N LEU A 2 10.36 9.48 -12.53
CA LEU A 2 11.11 10.63 -11.97
C LEU A 2 11.92 10.27 -10.70
N GLY A 3 11.35 9.54 -9.74
CA GLY A 3 12.09 9.14 -8.52
C GLY A 3 13.31 8.24 -8.78
N VAL A 4 13.21 7.35 -9.78
CA VAL A 4 14.34 6.50 -10.22
C VAL A 4 15.41 7.36 -10.91
N TYR A 5 14.96 8.29 -11.76
CA TYR A 5 15.81 9.17 -12.56
C TYR A 5 16.55 10.23 -11.72
N PHE A 6 15.95 10.71 -10.63
CA PHE A 6 16.53 11.75 -9.75
C PHE A 6 17.31 11.20 -8.55
N ASN A 7 17.54 9.88 -8.44
CA ASN A 7 18.26 9.25 -7.32
C ASN A 7 17.75 9.77 -5.96
N VAL A 8 16.42 9.83 -5.78
CA VAL A 8 15.83 10.30 -4.53
C VAL A 8 16.07 9.22 -3.45
N GLY A 9 17.21 9.34 -2.76
CA GLY A 9 17.67 8.43 -1.70
C GLY A 9 16.90 8.61 -0.39
N ILE A 10 15.59 8.39 -0.42
CA ILE A 10 14.79 8.27 0.80
C ILE A 10 14.98 6.86 1.36
N ASN A 11 15.23 6.76 2.67
CA ASN A 11 15.46 5.50 3.36
C ASN A 11 14.29 4.51 3.16
N SER A 12 14.60 3.31 2.65
CA SER A 12 13.61 2.28 2.32
C SER A 12 12.80 1.82 3.54
N TYR A 13 13.41 1.74 4.72
CA TYR A 13 12.70 1.42 5.96
C TYR A 13 11.62 2.46 6.29
N LEU A 14 11.89 3.76 6.08
CA LEU A 14 10.90 4.81 6.32
C LEU A 14 9.75 4.75 5.31
N ILE A 15 10.04 4.46 4.05
CA ILE A 15 8.99 4.31 3.03
C ILE A 15 8.11 3.11 3.37
N ASP A 16 8.71 1.95 3.67
CA ASP A 16 7.96 0.74 4.00
C ASP A 16 7.14 0.89 5.30
N ALA A 17 7.64 1.66 6.27
CA ALA A 17 6.86 2.03 7.46
C ALA A 17 5.64 2.89 7.08
N ILE A 18 5.76 3.86 6.17
CA ILE A 18 4.63 4.66 5.70
C ILE A 18 3.62 3.80 4.93
N ILE A 19 4.09 2.83 4.13
CA ILE A 19 3.24 1.84 3.47
C ILE A 19 2.48 1.02 4.53
N GLY A 20 3.14 0.55 5.59
CA GLY A 20 2.49 -0.13 6.71
C GLY A 20 1.42 0.73 7.40
N LEU A 21 1.70 2.01 7.63
CA LEU A 21 0.73 2.97 8.18
C LEU A 21 -0.49 3.17 7.25
N SER A 22 -0.31 3.09 5.93
CA SER A 22 -1.43 3.16 4.98
C SER A 22 -2.44 2.02 5.16
N VAL A 23 -1.96 0.82 5.51
CA VAL A 23 -2.82 -0.34 5.81
C VAL A 23 -3.60 -0.11 7.09
N VAL A 24 -2.94 0.38 8.14
CA VAL A 24 -3.58 0.76 9.42
C VAL A 24 -4.66 1.80 9.19
N TYR A 25 -4.32 2.88 8.46
CA TYR A 25 -5.26 3.94 8.12
C TYR A 25 -6.48 3.39 7.39
N LYS A 26 -6.27 2.53 6.38
CA LYS A 26 -7.38 2.02 5.58
C LYS A 26 -8.26 1.03 6.36
N ALA A 27 -7.68 0.25 7.25
CA ALA A 27 -8.43 -0.63 8.15
C ALA A 27 -9.30 0.18 9.12
N LEU A 28 -8.78 1.28 9.69
CA LEU A 28 -9.54 2.20 10.54
C LEU A 28 -10.69 2.88 9.80
N ASP A 29 -10.43 3.32 8.56
CA ASP A 29 -11.45 3.90 7.68
C ASP A 29 -12.57 2.88 7.36
N ASN A 30 -12.21 1.64 7.03
CA ASN A 30 -13.17 0.58 6.70
C ASN A 30 -14.11 0.19 7.86
N ILE A 31 -13.67 0.32 9.11
CA ILE A 31 -14.51 0.05 10.30
C ILE A 31 -15.26 1.30 10.79
N GLY A 32 -15.08 2.46 10.13
CA GLY A 32 -15.73 3.71 10.51
C GLY A 32 -15.17 4.36 11.78
N ALA A 33 -13.93 4.04 12.18
CA ALA A 33 -13.33 4.56 13.40
C ALA A 33 -13.20 6.08 13.39
N PHE A 34 -12.80 6.69 12.26
CA PHE A 34 -12.65 8.14 12.16
C PHE A 34 -13.95 8.90 12.41
N GLN A 35 -15.06 8.42 11.85
CA GLN A 35 -16.39 9.02 12.09
C GLN A 35 -16.78 8.91 13.57
N ARG A 36 -16.45 7.80 14.23
CA ARG A 36 -16.79 7.55 15.64
C ARG A 36 -15.90 8.31 16.63
N TRP A 37 -14.63 8.54 16.29
CA TRP A 37 -13.66 9.20 17.18
C TRP A 37 -13.58 10.71 16.96
N LEU A 38 -13.65 11.16 15.70
CA LEU A 38 -13.41 12.55 15.32
C LEU A 38 -14.67 13.27 14.83
N GLY A 39 -15.77 12.54 14.60
CA GLY A 39 -17.03 13.12 14.10
C GLY A 39 -17.02 13.49 12.60
N PHE A 40 -15.90 13.29 11.90
CA PHE A 40 -15.78 13.49 10.46
C PHE A 40 -14.95 12.38 9.82
N GLN A 41 -15.20 12.14 8.52
CA GLN A 41 -14.42 11.20 7.72
C GLN A 41 -13.36 11.96 6.91
N PRO A 42 -12.06 11.61 7.03
CA PRO A 42 -11.02 12.24 6.24
C PRO A 42 -11.23 11.99 4.75
N ASN A 43 -10.76 12.91 3.89
CA ASN A 43 -10.95 12.79 2.45
C ASN A 43 -10.14 11.61 1.89
N THR A 44 -10.85 10.53 1.55
CA THR A 44 -10.26 9.30 1.02
C THR A 44 -9.46 9.51 -0.25
N LYS A 45 -9.83 10.48 -1.09
CA LYS A 45 -9.11 10.80 -2.35
C LYS A 45 -7.70 11.34 -2.08
N ILE A 46 -7.58 12.23 -1.09
CA ILE A 46 -6.29 12.80 -0.69
C ILE A 46 -5.42 11.70 -0.08
N ALA A 47 -6.00 10.88 0.80
CA ALA A 47 -5.29 9.76 1.39
C ALA A 47 -4.77 8.77 0.32
N THR A 48 -5.60 8.40 -0.66
CA THR A 48 -5.18 7.52 -1.76
C THR A 48 -4.10 8.14 -2.63
N LEU A 49 -4.12 9.45 -2.85
CA LEU A 49 -3.07 10.14 -3.59
C LEU A 49 -1.74 10.09 -2.83
N VAL A 50 -1.76 10.48 -1.55
CA VAL A 50 -0.56 10.53 -0.71
C VAL A 50 0.04 9.13 -0.55
N PHE A 51 -0.76 8.13 -0.17
CA PHE A 51 -0.26 6.76 -0.03
C PHE A 51 0.15 6.15 -1.37
N GLY A 52 -0.56 6.45 -2.46
CA GLY A 52 -0.17 6.04 -3.80
C GLY A 52 1.20 6.57 -4.22
N LEU A 53 1.53 7.81 -3.86
CA LEU A 53 2.87 8.37 -4.09
C LEU A 53 3.94 7.62 -3.28
N PHE A 54 3.71 7.36 -1.99
CA PHE A 54 4.66 6.60 -1.17
C PHE A 54 4.84 5.15 -1.66
N HIS A 55 3.77 4.48 -2.09
CA HIS A 55 3.85 3.15 -2.71
C HIS A 55 4.67 3.19 -4.00
N GLY A 56 4.46 4.21 -4.84
CA GLY A 56 5.25 4.44 -6.06
C GLY A 56 6.73 4.70 -5.77
N PHE A 57 7.05 5.41 -4.68
CA PHE A 57 8.43 5.60 -4.23
C PHE A 57 9.06 4.29 -3.73
N GLY A 58 8.37 3.50 -2.91
CA GLY A 58 8.90 2.23 -2.40
C GLY A 58 9.27 1.26 -3.52
N LEU A 59 8.39 1.17 -4.52
CA LEU A 59 8.63 0.37 -5.71
C LEU A 59 9.82 0.92 -6.54
N ALA A 60 9.97 2.23 -6.66
CA ALA A 60 11.10 2.86 -7.36
C ALA A 60 12.44 2.56 -6.68
N THR A 61 12.50 2.64 -5.34
CA THR A 61 13.70 2.31 -4.56
C THR A 61 14.08 0.84 -4.73
N LYS A 62 13.11 -0.08 -4.76
CA LYS A 62 13.36 -1.51 -5.01
C LYS A 62 13.86 -1.78 -6.43
N ILE A 63 13.36 -1.07 -7.43
CA ILE A 63 13.91 -1.15 -8.80
C ILE A 63 15.38 -0.73 -8.86
N GLN A 64 15.76 0.32 -8.14
CA GLN A 64 17.16 0.76 -8.07
C GLN A 64 18.04 -0.31 -7.40
N GLU A 65 17.55 -0.99 -6.35
CA GLU A 65 18.24 -2.10 -5.70
C GLU A 65 18.45 -3.32 -6.63
N TYR A 66 17.54 -3.56 -7.58
CA TYR A 66 17.65 -4.69 -8.53
C TYR A 66 18.73 -4.51 -9.61
N GLY A 67 19.38 -3.35 -9.72
CA GLY A 67 20.53 -3.14 -10.60
C GLY A 67 20.22 -3.34 -12.09
N ILE A 68 19.05 -2.88 -12.55
CA ILE A 68 18.65 -2.98 -13.97
C ILE A 68 19.74 -2.35 -14.85
N SER A 69 20.23 -3.11 -15.84
CA SER A 69 21.26 -2.65 -16.77
C SER A 69 20.85 -1.30 -17.42
N PRO A 70 21.75 -0.30 -17.48
CA PRO A 70 21.46 1.01 -18.08
C PRO A 70 21.01 0.90 -19.55
N ASP A 71 21.47 -0.13 -20.26
CA ASP A 71 21.10 -0.42 -21.64
C ASP A 71 19.64 -0.92 -21.70
N GLY A 72 18.74 -0.08 -22.20
CA GLY A 72 17.31 -0.40 -22.29
C GLY A 72 16.48 -0.01 -21.06
N LEU A 73 16.97 0.91 -20.22
CA LEU A 73 16.25 1.40 -19.04
C LEU A 73 14.82 1.87 -19.36
N LEU A 74 14.62 2.63 -20.45
CA LEU A 74 13.32 3.18 -20.82
C LEU A 74 12.28 2.08 -21.18
N PRO A 75 12.55 1.15 -22.12
CA PRO A 75 11.63 0.05 -22.41
C PRO A 75 11.42 -0.89 -21.22
N ASN A 76 12.44 -1.14 -20.38
CA ASN A 76 12.29 -1.94 -19.16
C ASN A 76 11.35 -1.29 -18.15
N LEU A 77 11.47 0.03 -17.92
CA LEU A 77 10.57 0.78 -17.05
C LEU A 77 9.14 0.79 -17.58
N LEU A 78 8.94 0.93 -18.90
CA LEU A 78 7.62 0.87 -19.51
C LEU A 78 6.99 -0.52 -19.34
N ALA A 79 7.71 -1.58 -19.69
CA ALA A 79 7.25 -2.96 -19.52
C ALA A 79 6.91 -3.28 -18.06
N PHE A 80 7.74 -2.82 -17.13
CA PHE A 80 7.48 -2.95 -15.69
C PHE A 80 6.18 -2.26 -15.28
N ASN A 81 5.97 -0.98 -15.64
CA ASN A 81 4.75 -0.25 -15.26
C ASN A 81 3.49 -0.89 -15.87
N VAL A 82 3.56 -1.31 -17.14
CA VAL A 82 2.46 -2.03 -17.80
C VAL A 82 2.16 -3.34 -17.07
N GLY A 83 3.20 -4.11 -16.69
CA GLY A 83 3.04 -5.33 -15.91
C GLY A 83 2.39 -5.08 -14.55
N VAL A 84 2.80 -4.04 -13.84
CA VAL A 84 2.19 -3.64 -12.56
C VAL A 84 0.72 -3.25 -12.73
N GLU A 85 0.40 -2.45 -13.74
CA GLU A 85 -0.96 -1.99 -13.97
C GLU A 85 -1.90 -3.15 -14.34
N ILE A 86 -1.43 -4.08 -15.19
CA ILE A 86 -2.16 -5.33 -15.50
C ILE A 86 -2.36 -6.16 -14.23
N GLY A 87 -1.30 -6.34 -13.42
CA GLY A 87 -1.38 -7.08 -12.16
C GLY A 87 -2.38 -6.46 -11.17
N GLN A 88 -2.37 -5.14 -11.03
CA GLN A 88 -3.30 -4.41 -10.18
C GLN A 88 -4.75 -4.57 -10.66
N LEU A 89 -5.01 -4.43 -11.96
CA LEU A 89 -6.36 -4.61 -12.53
C LEU A 89 -6.88 -6.04 -12.31
N LEU A 90 -6.05 -7.05 -12.54
CA LEU A 90 -6.41 -8.45 -12.31
C LEU A 90 -6.69 -8.72 -10.83
N ALA A 91 -5.82 -8.27 -9.93
CA ALA A 91 -6.00 -8.43 -8.49
C ALA A 91 -7.29 -7.75 -8.00
N LEU A 92 -7.54 -6.50 -8.45
CA LEU A 92 -8.76 -5.77 -8.13
C LEU A 92 -10.01 -6.49 -8.64
N ALA A 93 -9.98 -7.01 -9.88
CA ALA A 93 -11.10 -7.76 -10.44
C ALA A 93 -11.43 -9.00 -9.59
N VAL A 94 -10.42 -9.80 -9.25
CA VAL A 94 -10.60 -11.01 -8.41
C VAL A 94 -11.14 -10.64 -7.03
N ILE A 95 -10.56 -9.63 -6.38
CA ILE A 95 -11.00 -9.17 -5.05
C ILE A 95 -12.45 -8.66 -5.12
N LEU A 96 -12.81 -7.86 -6.11
CA LEU A 96 -14.17 -7.32 -6.26
C LEU A 96 -15.20 -8.43 -6.47
N ILE A 97 -14.90 -9.42 -7.31
CA ILE A 97 -15.77 -10.57 -7.54
C ILE A 97 -15.95 -11.36 -6.24
N GLY A 98 -14.86 -11.72 -5.57
CA GLY A 98 -14.90 -12.44 -4.30
C GLY A 98 -15.68 -11.70 -3.21
N MET A 99 -15.42 -10.39 -3.06
CA MET A 99 -16.14 -9.52 -2.13
C MET A 99 -17.63 -9.40 -2.45
N SER A 100 -18.01 -9.38 -3.74
CA SER A 100 -19.41 -9.31 -4.17
C SER A 100 -20.21 -10.54 -3.74
N TYR A 101 -19.62 -11.73 -3.89
CA TYR A 101 -20.23 -12.97 -3.39
C TYR A 101 -20.24 -13.02 -1.86
N TRP A 102 -19.12 -12.67 -1.21
CA TRP A 102 -19.00 -12.74 0.24
C TRP A 102 -19.96 -11.80 0.97
N ARG A 103 -20.23 -10.61 0.40
CA ARG A 103 -21.20 -9.63 0.91
C ARG A 103 -22.63 -10.15 1.02
N ARG A 104 -22.99 -11.18 0.26
CA ARG A 104 -24.34 -11.78 0.33
C ARG A 104 -24.54 -12.68 1.55
N THR A 105 -23.48 -12.98 2.30
CA THR A 105 -23.57 -13.85 3.47
C THR A 105 -23.93 -13.05 4.74
N PRO A 106 -24.78 -13.60 5.63
CA PRO A 106 -25.19 -12.91 6.86
C PRO A 106 -24.03 -12.70 7.85
N SER A 107 -22.94 -13.47 7.74
CA SER A 107 -21.75 -13.32 8.58
C SER A 107 -20.75 -12.27 8.04
N PHE A 108 -21.04 -11.62 6.91
CA PHE A 108 -20.13 -10.68 6.26
C PHE A 108 -19.63 -9.59 7.21
N ILE A 109 -20.54 -8.95 7.95
CA ILE A 109 -20.19 -7.83 8.84
C ILE A 109 -19.23 -8.25 9.94
N ARG A 110 -19.46 -9.42 10.57
CA ARG A 110 -18.60 -9.94 11.63
C ARG A 110 -17.21 -10.29 11.09
N HIS A 111 -17.15 -10.99 9.97
CA HIS A 111 -15.87 -11.36 9.36
C HIS A 111 -15.10 -10.15 8.82
N ALA A 112 -15.80 -9.18 8.21
CA ALA A 112 -15.18 -7.96 7.72
C ALA A 112 -14.58 -7.14 8.86
N TYR A 113 -15.25 -7.05 10.01
CA TYR A 113 -14.67 -6.40 11.20
C TYR A 113 -13.39 -7.11 11.66
N THR A 114 -13.44 -8.43 11.87
CA THR A 114 -12.27 -9.21 12.29
C THR A 114 -11.11 -9.11 11.28
N ALA A 115 -11.40 -9.14 9.98
CA ALA A 115 -10.40 -9.00 8.93
C ALA A 115 -9.73 -7.62 8.96
N ASN A 116 -10.49 -6.53 9.15
CA ASN A 116 -9.90 -5.19 9.27
C ASN A 116 -9.06 -5.06 10.55
N VAL A 117 -9.49 -5.63 11.67
CA VAL A 117 -8.67 -5.66 12.90
C VAL A 117 -7.37 -6.44 12.68
N ALA A 118 -7.42 -7.59 12.02
CA ALA A 118 -6.23 -8.36 11.68
C ALA A 118 -5.29 -7.58 10.74
N MET A 119 -5.82 -6.94 9.70
CA MET A 119 -5.02 -6.09 8.80
C MET A 119 -4.38 -4.91 9.54
N MET A 120 -5.12 -4.29 10.46
CA MET A 120 -4.60 -3.20 11.29
C MET A 120 -3.44 -3.67 12.18
N SER A 121 -3.60 -4.81 12.86
CA SER A 121 -2.53 -5.40 13.68
C SER A 121 -1.30 -5.75 12.84
N ALA A 122 -1.49 -6.37 11.67
CA ALA A 122 -0.41 -6.66 10.74
C ALA A 122 0.29 -5.37 10.26
N GLY A 123 -0.47 -4.32 9.96
CA GLY A 123 0.07 -3.01 9.61
C GLY A 123 0.93 -2.41 10.73
N PHE A 124 0.48 -2.43 11.98
CA PHE A 124 1.28 -1.98 13.12
C PHE A 124 2.55 -2.81 13.34
N ILE A 125 2.47 -4.13 13.18
CA ILE A 125 3.64 -5.02 13.26
C ILE A 125 4.66 -4.65 12.19
N LEU A 126 4.23 -4.47 10.94
CA LEU A 126 5.11 -4.06 9.84
C LEU A 126 5.79 -2.72 10.13
N VAL A 127 5.03 -1.73 10.60
CA VAL A 127 5.58 -0.42 11.01
C VAL A 127 6.64 -0.59 12.09
N GLY A 128 6.35 -1.38 13.13
CA GLY A 128 7.29 -1.65 14.21
C GLY A 128 8.57 -2.32 13.72
N MET A 129 8.45 -3.32 12.84
CA MET A 129 9.59 -4.02 12.23
C MET A 129 10.45 -3.08 11.40
N GLN A 130 9.85 -2.21 10.59
CA GLN A 130 10.61 -1.30 9.74
C GLN A 130 11.26 -0.17 10.53
N LEU A 131 10.59 0.37 11.55
CA LEU A 131 11.20 1.36 12.44
C LEU A 131 12.35 0.77 13.26
N THR A 132 12.19 -0.44 13.79
CA THR A 132 13.31 -1.13 14.47
C THR A 132 14.46 -1.41 13.52
N GLY A 133 14.18 -1.85 12.29
CA GLY A 133 15.20 -1.98 11.24
C GLY A 133 15.94 -0.68 10.97
N TYR A 134 15.21 0.46 10.93
CA TYR A 134 15.81 1.78 10.76
C TYR A 134 16.74 2.20 11.92
N PHE A 135 16.40 1.88 13.17
CA PHE A 135 17.24 2.25 14.33
C PHE A 135 18.44 1.33 14.55
N VAL A 136 18.41 0.12 14.00
CA VAL A 136 19.45 -0.91 14.19
C VAL A 136 20.40 -1.02 12.99
N SER A 137 20.07 -0.39 11.85
CA SER A 137 20.93 -0.28 10.66
C SER A 137 21.86 0.93 10.71
#